data_AF-A0AAJ0CCW2-F1
#
_entry.id   AF-A0AAJ0CCW2-F1
#
_cell.length_a   1.000
_cell.length_b   1.000
_cell.length_c   1.000
_cell.angle_alpha   90.00
_cell.angle_beta   90.00
_cell.angle_gamma   90.00
#
_symmetry.space_group_name_H-M   'P 1'
#
loop_
_entity.id
_entity.type
_entity.pdbx_description
1 polymer ?
#
loop_
_entity_poly.entity_id
_entity_poly.type
_entity_poly.pdbx_seq_one_letter_code
_entity_poly.pdbx_strand_id
1 'polypeptide(L)'
;MAPEVIKAFQDKEIRLCSRRYQMKDRRQVDDRRYADVFGRHVFPDDAEDIKAHRWFKNFPWDRIHTLNPPFIPHITSLDDTHYFDESDHVTEPMASSETEPMDPKPEDVRWVLRECRPVVQNLAIELLATPYDSARLRSADRRIDRTFNITPDERKTLKTFLRMYGRKERKRPRDILLRDQNTKAIALSVRKKTAFMGYTWRRMRPGGYITPSLATYKMAEL
;
A
#
# COMPACT_ATOMS: atom_id res chain seq x y z
N MET A 1 18.35 -22.32 -9.42
CA MET A 1 17.50 -21.76 -8.34
C MET A 1 18.34 -21.73 -7.06
N ALA A 2 18.40 -20.64 -6.29
CA ALA A 2 18.76 -20.75 -4.87
C ALA A 2 17.42 -20.93 -4.13
N PRO A 3 16.93 -22.18 -3.97
CA PRO A 3 15.56 -22.46 -3.51
C PRO A 3 15.23 -21.82 -2.15
N GLU A 4 16.25 -21.42 -1.39
CA GLU A 4 16.13 -20.90 -0.04
C GLU A 4 15.72 -19.42 0.03
N VAL A 5 16.07 -18.58 -0.95
CA VAL A 5 15.67 -17.14 -0.94
C VAL A 5 14.15 -17.00 -1.08
N ILE A 6 13.55 -17.88 -1.87
CA ILE A 6 12.09 -17.89 -2.06
C ILE A 6 11.39 -18.13 -0.72
N LYS A 7 12.01 -18.85 0.24
CA LYS A 7 11.45 -19.03 1.58
C LYS A 7 11.24 -17.72 2.33
N ALA A 8 11.98 -16.65 2.06
CA ALA A 8 11.67 -15.34 2.67
C ALA A 8 10.30 -14.78 2.22
N PHE A 9 9.81 -15.21 1.05
CA PHE A 9 8.56 -14.75 0.43
C PHE A 9 7.46 -15.82 0.41
N GLN A 10 7.62 -16.90 1.19
CA GLN A 10 6.62 -17.97 1.31
C GLN A 10 5.58 -17.66 2.39
N ASP A 11 4.58 -18.54 2.51
CA ASP A 11 3.54 -18.43 3.54
C ASP A 11 4.15 -18.31 4.95
N LYS A 12 3.45 -17.59 5.83
CA LYS A 12 3.92 -17.27 7.20
C LYS A 12 4.42 -18.48 7.99
N GLU A 13 3.89 -19.66 7.71
CA GLU A 13 4.21 -20.93 8.39
C GLU A 13 5.56 -21.51 7.99
N ILE A 14 6.05 -21.18 6.79
CA ILE A 14 7.27 -21.71 6.18
C ILE A 14 8.27 -20.60 5.82
N ARG A 15 7.93 -19.34 6.14
CA ARG A 15 8.79 -18.21 5.81
C ARG A 15 10.08 -18.23 6.62
N LEU A 16 11.17 -17.81 6.00
CA LEU A 16 12.44 -17.56 6.69
C LEU A 16 12.25 -16.40 7.67
N CYS A 17 12.13 -16.70 8.95
CA CYS A 17 11.96 -15.74 10.05
C CYS A 17 12.36 -16.40 11.37
N SER A 18 12.68 -15.57 12.38
CA SER A 18 13.00 -16.06 13.73
C SER A 18 11.97 -17.07 14.23
N ARG A 19 12.47 -18.16 14.82
CA ARG A 19 11.68 -19.25 15.39
C ARG A 19 10.58 -18.78 16.36
N ARG A 20 10.78 -17.62 17.00
CA ARG A 20 9.79 -17.00 17.91
C ARG A 20 8.50 -16.59 17.18
N TYR A 21 8.62 -16.08 15.95
CA TYR A 21 7.45 -15.77 15.11
C TYR A 21 6.74 -17.04 14.65
N GLN A 22 7.48 -18.08 14.27
CA GLN A 22 6.88 -19.38 13.91
C GLN A 22 6.10 -19.99 15.07
N MET A 23 6.62 -19.90 16.31
CA MET A 23 5.93 -20.36 17.50
C MET A 23 4.67 -19.54 17.80
N LYS A 24 4.71 -18.21 17.61
CA LYS A 24 3.55 -17.33 17.76
C LYS A 24 2.46 -17.66 16.73
N ASP A 25 2.83 -17.83 15.46
CA ASP A 25 1.89 -18.14 14.37
C ASP A 25 1.20 -19.51 14.56
N ARG A 26 1.87 -20.47 15.20
CA ARG A 26 1.31 -21.78 15.55
C ARG A 26 0.41 -21.78 16.79
N ARG A 27 0.60 -20.85 17.73
CA ARG A 27 -0.12 -20.79 19.01
C ARG A 27 -1.33 -19.86 18.93
N GLN A 28 -2.29 -20.11 18.03
CA GLN A 28 -3.53 -19.33 17.90
C GLN A 28 -4.39 -19.28 19.18
N VAL A 29 -3.95 -18.58 20.21
CA VAL A 29 -4.75 -18.30 21.40
C VAL A 29 -4.44 -16.87 21.85
N ASP A 30 -5.46 -16.03 21.68
CA ASP A 30 -5.63 -14.65 22.13
C ASP A 30 -4.97 -13.54 21.30
N ASP A 31 -5.81 -12.90 20.47
CA ASP A 31 -5.55 -11.78 19.54
C ASP A 31 -5.10 -10.47 20.24
N ARG A 32 -4.93 -10.49 21.57
CA ARG A 32 -4.71 -9.31 22.41
C ARG A 32 -3.23 -9.02 22.74
N ARG A 33 -2.28 -9.81 22.27
CA ARG A 33 -0.83 -9.57 22.53
C ARG A 33 -0.03 -9.54 21.22
N TYR A 34 -0.19 -8.45 20.48
CA TYR A 34 0.72 -8.11 19.38
C TYR A 34 2.16 -7.84 19.86
N ALA A 35 2.33 -7.61 21.16
CA ALA A 35 3.61 -7.37 21.80
C ALA A 35 4.18 -8.60 22.52
N ASP A 36 5.51 -8.67 22.63
CA ASP A 36 6.22 -9.61 23.50
C ASP A 36 5.90 -9.35 24.99
N VAL A 37 6.46 -10.17 25.89
CA VAL A 37 6.25 -10.05 27.35
C VAL A 37 6.65 -8.67 27.90
N PHE A 38 7.41 -7.89 27.13
CA PHE A 38 7.91 -6.55 27.46
C PHE A 38 7.20 -5.42 26.68
N GLY A 39 6.11 -5.71 25.97
CA GLY A 39 5.41 -4.68 25.20
C GLY A 39 6.06 -4.34 23.85
N ARG A 40 7.08 -5.08 23.40
CA ARG A 40 7.74 -4.84 22.10
C ARG A 40 7.01 -5.54 20.96
N HIS A 41 6.82 -4.81 19.87
CA HIS A 41 6.20 -5.33 18.64
C HIS A 41 7.14 -6.22 17.82
N VAL A 42 8.43 -6.11 18.10
CA VAL A 42 9.51 -6.84 17.41
C VAL A 42 10.26 -7.68 18.44
N PHE A 43 10.44 -8.97 18.15
CA PHE A 43 11.28 -9.81 19.01
C PHE A 43 12.75 -9.39 18.86
N PRO A 44 13.53 -9.36 19.95
CA PRO A 44 14.98 -9.27 19.84
C PRO A 44 15.53 -10.31 18.87
N ASP A 45 16.49 -9.89 18.04
CA ASP A 45 17.19 -10.73 17.07
C ASP A 45 16.27 -11.40 16.02
N ASP A 46 15.16 -10.75 15.68
CA ASP A 46 14.15 -11.28 14.74
C ASP A 46 14.68 -11.64 13.35
N ALA A 47 15.71 -10.91 12.90
CA ALA A 47 16.26 -10.97 11.56
C ALA A 47 17.51 -11.85 11.44
N GLU A 48 17.96 -12.54 12.50
CA GLU A 48 19.17 -13.38 12.47
C GLU A 48 19.15 -14.42 11.35
N ASP A 49 18.04 -15.15 11.22
CA ASP A 49 17.88 -16.17 10.18
C ASP A 49 17.96 -15.59 8.76
N ILE A 50 17.48 -14.36 8.58
CA ILE A 50 17.59 -13.62 7.31
C ILE A 50 19.04 -13.19 7.08
N LYS A 51 19.71 -12.64 8.11
CA LYS A 51 21.10 -12.18 8.03
C LYS A 51 22.08 -13.32 7.75
N ALA A 52 21.85 -14.50 8.34
CA ALA A 52 22.69 -15.69 8.19
C ALA A 52 22.45 -16.45 6.87
N HIS A 53 21.38 -16.11 6.14
CA HIS A 53 21.00 -16.82 4.93
C HIS A 53 22.08 -16.72 3.84
N ARG A 54 22.31 -17.83 3.12
CA ARG A 54 23.40 -17.97 2.13
C ARG A 54 23.41 -16.88 1.05
N TRP A 55 22.25 -16.30 0.75
CA TRP A 55 22.13 -15.17 -0.18
C TRP A 55 22.84 -13.91 0.31
N PHE A 56 22.75 -13.63 1.61
CA PHE A 56 23.41 -12.52 2.29
C PHE A 56 24.80 -12.90 2.81
N LYS A 57 25.37 -14.03 2.38
CA LYS A 57 26.72 -14.43 2.80
C LYS A 57 27.71 -13.33 2.40
N ASN A 58 28.45 -12.83 3.40
CA ASN A 58 29.40 -11.71 3.32
C ASN A 58 28.76 -10.33 3.11
N PHE A 59 27.45 -10.19 3.30
CA PHE A 59 26.80 -8.89 3.28
C PHE A 59 27.16 -8.12 4.57
N PRO A 60 27.72 -6.90 4.48
CA PRO A 60 28.20 -6.17 5.65
C PRO A 60 27.03 -5.44 6.33
N TRP A 61 26.19 -6.19 7.05
CA TRP A 61 24.99 -5.67 7.71
C TRP A 61 25.28 -4.45 8.60
N ASP A 62 26.39 -4.46 9.34
CA ASP A 62 26.78 -3.37 10.25
C ASP A 62 27.16 -2.07 9.53
N ARG A 63 27.57 -2.17 8.26
CA ARG A 63 28.05 -1.04 7.44
C ARG A 63 27.18 -0.80 6.22
N ILE A 64 25.95 -1.34 6.20
CA ILE A 64 25.02 -1.21 5.07
C ILE A 64 24.77 0.26 4.69
N HIS A 65 24.73 1.14 5.70
CA HIS A 65 24.52 2.58 5.54
C HIS A 65 25.69 3.31 4.84
N THR A 66 26.87 2.68 4.76
CA THR A 66 28.06 3.24 4.08
C THR A 66 28.22 2.72 2.65
N LEU A 67 27.42 1.72 2.24
CA LEU A 67 27.50 1.18 0.90
C LEU A 67 26.92 2.16 -0.12
N ASN A 68 27.57 2.29 -1.26
CA ASN A 68 27.02 3.04 -2.38
C ASN A 68 25.75 2.34 -2.88
N PRO A 69 24.59 3.02 -2.87
CA PRO A 69 23.35 2.42 -3.35
C PRO A 69 23.41 2.26 -4.88
N PRO A 70 22.80 1.20 -5.43
CA PRO A 70 22.77 0.96 -6.87
C PRO A 70 21.90 1.95 -7.65
N PHE A 71 20.98 2.63 -6.95
CA PHE A 71 20.12 3.66 -7.51
C PHE A 71 20.18 4.89 -6.61
N ILE A 72 20.48 6.04 -7.21
CA ILE A 72 20.53 7.34 -6.54
C ILE A 72 19.41 8.19 -7.19
N PRO A 73 18.37 8.58 -6.44
CA PRO A 73 17.28 9.38 -6.99
C PRO A 73 17.76 10.79 -7.37
N HIS A 74 17.26 11.31 -8.49
CA HIS A 74 17.55 12.66 -8.98
C HIS A 74 16.56 13.67 -8.40
N ILE A 75 16.81 14.16 -7.19
CA ILE A 75 15.93 15.09 -6.47
C ILE A 75 16.26 16.53 -6.87
N THR A 76 15.26 17.29 -7.32
CA THR A 76 15.41 18.69 -7.77
C THR A 76 15.24 19.72 -6.65
N SER A 77 14.41 19.42 -5.64
CA SER A 77 14.15 20.30 -4.49
C SER A 77 13.67 19.49 -3.28
N LEU A 78 13.59 20.12 -2.11
CA LEU A 78 13.06 19.48 -0.90
C LEU A 78 11.58 19.08 -1.04
N ASP A 79 10.84 19.77 -1.91
CA ASP A 79 9.41 19.52 -2.18
C ASP A 79 9.20 18.69 -3.46
N ASP A 80 10.25 18.03 -3.95
CA ASP A 80 10.18 17.25 -5.18
C ASP A 80 9.42 15.93 -4.98
N THR A 81 8.25 15.81 -5.62
CA THR A 81 7.36 14.66 -5.50
C THR A 81 7.35 13.74 -6.73
N HIS A 82 8.26 13.90 -7.71
CA HIS A 82 8.15 13.18 -8.99
C HIS A 82 8.36 11.64 -8.91
N TYR A 83 9.01 11.13 -7.85
CA TYR A 83 9.11 9.69 -7.58
C TYR A 83 7.88 9.10 -6.86
N PHE A 84 6.95 9.95 -6.43
CA PHE A 84 5.69 9.51 -5.86
C PHE A 84 4.64 9.49 -6.97
N ASP A 85 3.91 8.38 -7.09
CA ASP A 85 2.67 8.40 -7.85
C ASP A 85 1.75 9.47 -7.21
N GLU A 86 1.12 10.35 -8.00
CA GLU A 86 0.10 11.31 -7.53
C GLU A 86 -1.19 10.62 -6.98
N SER A 87 -1.09 9.35 -6.62
CA SER A 87 -2.18 8.53 -6.09
C SER A 87 -2.37 8.74 -4.59
N ASP A 88 -3.64 8.86 -4.23
CA ASP A 88 -4.17 9.38 -2.98
C ASP A 88 -3.56 8.82 -1.69
N HIS A 89 -3.47 9.72 -0.71
CA HIS A 89 -3.39 9.44 0.72
C HIS A 89 -4.20 8.19 1.10
N VAL A 90 -3.49 7.22 1.67
CA VAL A 90 -4.02 5.90 2.03
C VAL A 90 -5.01 6.04 3.18
N THR A 91 -6.27 6.35 2.86
CA THR A 91 -7.42 5.93 3.66
C THR A 91 -8.00 4.71 2.97
N GLU A 92 -7.23 3.62 2.95
CA GLU A 92 -7.73 2.28 2.72
C GLU A 92 -8.15 1.75 4.10
N PRO A 93 -9.44 1.62 4.43
CA PRO A 93 -9.81 0.72 5.50
C PRO A 93 -9.41 -0.68 5.05
N MET A 94 -8.31 -1.18 5.62
CA MET A 94 -7.95 -2.60 5.60
C MET A 94 -9.00 -3.36 6.43
N ALA A 95 -10.18 -3.56 5.85
CA ALA A 95 -11.15 -4.52 6.31
C ALA A 95 -12.12 -4.77 5.18
N SER A 96 -12.12 -6.01 4.69
CA SER A 96 -13.33 -6.65 4.17
C SER A 96 -14.34 -6.74 5.31
N SER A 97 -14.87 -5.61 5.75
CA SER A 97 -16.12 -5.62 6.50
C SER A 97 -17.21 -5.62 5.44
N GLU A 98 -17.92 -6.74 5.34
CA GLU A 98 -19.19 -6.89 4.62
C GLU A 98 -20.31 -6.06 5.28
N THR A 99 -19.97 -4.93 5.93
CA THR A 99 -20.95 -3.90 6.24
C THR A 99 -21.33 -3.29 4.91
N GLU A 100 -22.48 -3.73 4.40
CA GLU A 100 -23.22 -3.04 3.34
C GLU A 100 -23.07 -1.53 3.57
N PRO A 101 -22.58 -0.77 2.59
CA PRO A 101 -22.46 0.67 2.72
C PRO A 101 -23.86 1.19 3.04
N MET A 102 -24.06 1.64 4.28
CA MET A 102 -25.31 2.27 4.69
C MET A 102 -25.39 3.57 3.89
N ASP A 103 -26.14 3.56 2.80
CA ASP A 103 -26.33 4.73 1.96
C ASP A 103 -26.91 5.84 2.83
N PRO A 104 -26.16 6.93 3.09
CA PRO A 104 -26.66 7.98 3.96
C PRO A 104 -27.92 8.53 3.31
N LYS A 105 -29.06 8.34 3.98
CA LYS A 105 -30.32 8.82 3.42
C LYS A 105 -30.27 10.35 3.38
N PRO A 106 -30.98 10.99 2.44
CA PRO A 106 -31.02 12.45 2.38
C PRO A 106 -31.40 13.10 3.71
N GLU A 107 -32.23 12.42 4.51
CA GLU A 107 -32.64 12.86 5.85
C GLU A 107 -31.49 12.85 6.86
N ASP A 108 -30.63 11.82 6.84
CA ASP A 108 -29.45 11.73 7.71
C ASP A 108 -28.47 12.85 7.38
N VAL A 109 -28.27 13.13 6.08
CA VAL A 109 -27.41 14.24 5.63
C VAL A 109 -27.94 15.58 6.13
N ARG A 110 -29.25 15.80 6.03
CA ARG A 110 -29.92 17.02 6.54
C ARG A 110 -29.79 17.15 8.05
N TRP A 111 -29.86 16.05 8.79
CA TRP A 111 -29.70 16.04 10.24
C TRP A 111 -28.27 16.41 10.67
N VAL A 112 -27.26 15.84 10.00
CA VAL A 112 -25.85 16.12 10.31
C VAL A 112 -25.48 17.55 9.93
N LEU A 113 -25.97 18.03 8.79
CA LEU A 113 -25.73 19.38 8.27
C LEU A 113 -26.84 20.38 8.66
N ARG A 114 -27.57 20.15 9.76
CA ARG A 114 -28.71 20.99 10.18
C ARG A 114 -28.33 22.45 10.46
N GLU A 115 -27.09 22.69 10.90
CA GLU A 115 -26.54 24.02 11.17
C GLU A 115 -26.10 24.73 9.87
N CYS A 116 -26.01 24.01 8.76
CA CYS A 116 -25.68 24.55 7.45
C CYS A 116 -26.93 24.97 6.68
N ARG A 117 -26.78 25.92 5.75
CA ARG A 117 -27.87 26.40 4.91
C ARG A 117 -28.45 25.28 4.02
N PRO A 118 -29.73 25.33 3.64
CA PRO A 118 -30.34 24.32 2.76
C PRO A 118 -29.61 24.11 1.42
N VAL A 119 -28.99 25.17 0.88
CA VAL A 119 -28.16 25.09 -0.34
C VAL A 119 -26.96 24.15 -0.15
N VAL A 120 -26.31 24.22 1.01
CA VAL A 120 -25.16 23.36 1.37
C VAL A 120 -25.62 21.92 1.56
N GLN A 121 -26.76 21.71 2.24
CA GLN A 121 -27.35 20.39 2.44
C GLN A 121 -27.69 19.71 1.11
N ASN A 122 -28.33 20.43 0.19
CA ASN A 122 -28.70 19.91 -1.13
C ASN A 122 -27.46 19.57 -1.97
N LEU A 123 -26.41 20.40 -1.91
CA LEU A 123 -25.15 20.12 -2.60
C LEU A 123 -24.45 18.88 -2.02
N ALA A 124 -24.49 18.68 -0.70
CA ALA A 124 -23.95 17.48 -0.07
C ALA A 124 -24.71 16.22 -0.52
N ILE A 125 -26.04 16.26 -0.57
CA ILE A 125 -26.87 15.15 -1.05
C ILE A 125 -26.51 14.81 -2.51
N GLU A 126 -26.40 15.81 -3.38
CA GLU A 126 -26.03 15.61 -4.80
C GLU A 126 -24.64 14.98 -4.93
N LEU A 127 -23.66 15.46 -4.16
CA LEU A 127 -22.30 14.94 -4.17
C LEU A 127 -22.19 13.50 -3.66
N LEU A 128 -23.04 13.10 -2.70
CA LEU A 128 -23.09 11.76 -2.12
C LEU A 128 -23.90 10.75 -2.94
N ALA A 129 -24.77 11.23 -3.83
CA ALA A 129 -25.65 10.38 -4.64
C ALA A 129 -24.88 9.43 -5.56
N THR A 130 -23.65 9.80 -5.95
CA THR A 130 -22.81 8.96 -6.80
C THR A 130 -21.49 8.61 -6.11
N PRO A 131 -21.00 7.37 -6.24
CA PRO A 131 -19.67 7.03 -5.73
C PRO A 131 -18.60 7.87 -6.44
N TYR A 132 -17.56 8.24 -5.69
CA TYR A 132 -16.45 9.05 -6.20
C TYR A 132 -15.20 8.19 -6.44
N ASP A 133 -14.49 8.44 -7.53
CA ASP A 133 -13.08 8.08 -7.64
C ASP A 133 -12.21 9.32 -7.38
N SER A 134 -10.88 9.17 -7.46
CA SER A 134 -9.92 10.27 -7.27
C SER A 134 -10.14 11.45 -8.24
N ALA A 135 -10.59 11.19 -9.46
CA ALA A 135 -10.79 12.22 -10.49
C ALA A 135 -12.11 12.98 -10.25
N ARG A 136 -13.16 12.25 -9.87
CA ARG A 136 -14.47 12.80 -9.51
C ARG A 136 -14.41 13.57 -8.19
N LEU A 137 -13.65 13.11 -7.20
CA LEU A 137 -13.45 13.84 -5.95
C LEU A 137 -12.75 15.19 -6.20
N ARG A 138 -11.71 15.21 -7.05
CA ARG A 138 -11.06 16.46 -7.49
C ARG A 138 -12.02 17.38 -8.26
N SER A 139 -12.85 16.81 -9.12
CA SER A 139 -13.86 17.56 -9.87
C SER A 139 -14.92 18.15 -8.93
N ALA A 140 -15.33 17.40 -7.92
CA ALA A 140 -16.24 17.84 -6.87
C ALA A 140 -15.63 18.97 -6.01
N ASP A 141 -14.37 18.83 -5.57
CA ASP A 141 -13.67 19.88 -4.82
C ASP A 141 -13.61 21.18 -5.64
N ARG A 142 -13.24 21.11 -6.92
CA ARG A 142 -13.24 22.29 -7.82
C ARG A 142 -14.63 22.86 -8.02
N ARG A 143 -15.66 22.02 -8.05
CA ARG A 143 -17.06 22.45 -8.15
C ARG A 143 -17.47 23.22 -6.90
N ILE A 144 -17.16 22.70 -5.72
CA ILE A 144 -17.36 23.37 -4.42
C ILE A 144 -16.62 24.71 -4.39
N ASP A 145 -15.39 24.79 -4.92
CA ASP A 145 -14.59 26.01 -4.97
C ASP A 145 -15.11 27.08 -5.96
N ARG A 146 -15.94 26.70 -6.93
CA ARG A 146 -16.57 27.65 -7.85
C ARG A 146 -17.95 28.12 -7.42
N THR A 147 -18.56 27.50 -6.41
CA THR A 147 -19.92 27.85 -5.97
C THR A 147 -19.94 29.19 -5.25
N PHE A 148 -20.53 30.23 -5.85
CA PHE A 148 -20.54 31.59 -5.28
C PHE A 148 -21.36 31.76 -4.00
N ASN A 149 -22.38 30.92 -3.77
CA ASN A 149 -23.34 31.10 -2.66
C ASN A 149 -22.97 30.35 -1.36
N ILE A 150 -21.69 30.02 -1.16
CA ILE A 150 -21.19 29.22 -0.04
C ILE A 150 -19.95 29.87 0.58
N THR A 151 -19.95 30.02 1.91
CA THR A 151 -18.84 30.58 2.70
C THR A 151 -17.60 29.68 2.68
N PRO A 152 -16.40 30.21 2.98
CA PRO A 152 -15.18 29.40 3.05
C PRO A 152 -15.28 28.24 4.05
N ASP A 153 -15.93 28.45 5.19
CA ASP A 153 -16.13 27.44 6.24
C ASP A 153 -17.10 26.35 5.80
N GLU A 154 -18.18 26.71 5.11
CA GLU A 154 -19.11 25.74 4.53
C GLU A 154 -18.44 24.91 3.42
N ARG A 155 -17.55 25.51 2.61
CA ARG A 155 -16.76 24.76 1.61
C ARG A 155 -15.84 23.75 2.28
N LYS A 156 -15.14 24.16 3.34
CA LYS A 156 -14.27 23.27 4.12
C LYS A 156 -15.10 22.14 4.74
N THR A 157 -16.24 22.47 5.34
CA THR A 157 -17.16 21.50 5.92
C THR A 157 -17.65 20.49 4.88
N LEU A 158 -18.06 20.94 3.70
CA LEU A 158 -18.48 20.06 2.59
C LEU A 158 -17.37 19.13 2.11
N LYS A 159 -16.16 19.67 1.92
CA LYS A 159 -14.98 18.89 1.51
C LYS A 159 -14.64 17.80 2.53
N THR A 160 -14.70 18.12 3.81
CA THR A 160 -14.49 17.14 4.90
C THR A 160 -15.63 16.14 4.96
N PHE A 161 -16.88 16.60 4.87
CA PHE A 161 -18.06 15.75 4.89
C PHE A 161 -18.07 14.73 3.75
N LEU A 162 -17.71 15.15 2.53
CA LEU A 162 -17.60 14.25 1.38
C LEU A 162 -16.52 13.17 1.56
N ARG A 163 -15.41 13.50 2.22
CA ARG A 163 -14.34 12.54 2.53
C ARG A 163 -14.74 11.56 3.63
N MET A 164 -15.56 11.97 4.59
CA MET A 164 -16.04 11.12 5.69
C MET A 164 -17.21 10.22 5.29
N TYR A 165 -18.17 10.75 4.54
CA TYR A 165 -19.43 10.07 4.24
C TYR A 165 -19.59 9.65 2.79
N GLY A 166 -18.75 10.12 1.88
CA GLY A 166 -18.84 9.75 0.48
C GLY A 166 -18.32 8.33 0.23
N ARG A 167 -18.99 7.65 -0.70
CA ARG A 167 -18.62 6.31 -1.12
C ARG A 167 -17.50 6.36 -2.15
N LYS A 168 -16.32 5.86 -1.78
CA LYS A 168 -15.24 5.67 -2.75
C LYS A 168 -15.63 4.53 -3.70
N GLU A 169 -15.55 4.79 -5.00
CA GLU A 169 -15.75 3.79 -6.04
C GLU A 169 -14.69 2.70 -5.89
N ARG A 170 -15.14 1.46 -5.65
CA ARG A 170 -14.24 0.32 -5.54
C ARG A 170 -13.64 0.07 -6.91
N LYS A 171 -12.32 0.27 -7.03
CA LYS A 171 -11.58 -0.09 -8.24
C LYS A 171 -11.76 -1.59 -8.47
N ARG A 172 -12.40 -1.95 -9.58
CA ARG A 172 -12.53 -3.36 -9.98
C ARG A 172 -11.14 -3.92 -10.26
N PRO A 173 -10.85 -5.19 -9.95
CA PRO A 173 -9.61 -5.83 -10.35
C PRO A 173 -9.34 -5.57 -11.85
N ARG A 174 -8.14 -5.07 -12.16
CA ARG A 174 -7.73 -4.77 -13.54
C ARG A 174 -7.79 -6.02 -14.41
N ASP A 175 -7.39 -7.16 -13.85
CA ASP A 175 -7.55 -8.47 -14.48
C ASP A 175 -9.01 -8.94 -14.40
N ILE A 176 -9.55 -9.35 -15.54
CA ILE A 176 -10.89 -9.88 -15.72
C ILE A 176 -11.07 -11.18 -14.94
N LEU A 177 -10.05 -12.06 -14.88
CA LEU A 177 -10.12 -13.33 -14.15
C LEU A 177 -10.23 -13.16 -12.63
N LEU A 178 -9.82 -12.00 -12.11
CA LEU A 178 -9.97 -11.68 -10.69
C LEU A 178 -11.35 -11.11 -10.34
N ARG A 179 -12.21 -10.86 -11.34
CA ARG A 179 -13.56 -10.34 -11.14
C ARG A 179 -14.57 -11.44 -10.87
N ASP A 180 -14.35 -12.63 -11.43
CA ASP A 180 -15.23 -13.76 -11.24
C ASP A 180 -14.90 -14.51 -9.93
N GLN A 181 -15.94 -14.79 -9.15
CA GLN A 181 -15.79 -15.38 -7.82
C GLN A 181 -15.24 -16.81 -7.89
N ASN A 182 -15.56 -17.55 -8.96
CA ASN A 182 -15.16 -18.94 -9.12
C ASN A 182 -13.69 -19.06 -9.56
N THR A 183 -13.22 -18.19 -10.44
CA THR A 183 -11.86 -18.24 -10.99
C THR A 183 -10.83 -17.44 -10.20
N LYS A 184 -11.24 -16.43 -9.41
CA LYS A 184 -10.33 -15.55 -8.65
C LYS A 184 -9.32 -16.32 -7.80
N ALA A 185 -9.76 -17.31 -7.02
CA ALA A 185 -8.89 -18.07 -6.12
C ALA A 185 -7.83 -18.86 -6.90
N ILE A 186 -8.23 -19.48 -8.01
CA ILE A 186 -7.36 -20.26 -8.89
C ILE A 186 -6.34 -19.33 -9.56
N ALA A 187 -6.79 -18.21 -10.11
CA ALA A 187 -5.93 -17.24 -10.77
C ALA A 187 -4.86 -16.67 -9.81
N LEU A 188 -5.24 -16.32 -8.59
CA LEU A 188 -4.29 -15.88 -7.55
C LEU A 188 -3.28 -16.98 -7.19
N SER A 189 -3.73 -18.23 -7.04
CA SER A 189 -2.88 -19.38 -6.75
C SER A 189 -1.82 -19.60 -7.84
N VAL A 190 -2.24 -19.58 -9.12
CA VAL A 190 -1.33 -19.71 -10.26
C VAL A 190 -0.31 -18.58 -10.27
N ARG A 191 -0.76 -17.32 -10.12
CA ARG A 191 0.13 -16.16 -10.07
C ARG A 191 1.16 -16.27 -8.95
N LYS A 192 0.77 -16.71 -7.76
CA LYS A 192 1.70 -16.92 -6.65
C LYS A 192 2.76 -17.97 -7.00
N LYS A 193 2.35 -19.07 -7.62
CA LYS A 193 3.27 -20.15 -8.05
C LYS A 193 4.22 -19.70 -9.16
N THR A 194 3.77 -18.84 -10.07
CA THR A 194 4.54 -18.40 -11.24
C THR A 194 5.24 -17.05 -11.06
N ALA A 195 4.99 -16.31 -9.97
CA ALA A 195 5.47 -14.94 -9.75
C ALA A 195 6.98 -14.74 -9.96
N PHE A 196 7.77 -15.78 -9.70
CA PHE A 196 9.23 -15.73 -9.77
C PHE A 196 9.82 -16.60 -10.90
N MET A 197 8.98 -17.17 -11.77
CA MET A 197 9.47 -17.86 -12.96
C MET A 197 10.21 -16.85 -13.86
N GLY A 198 11.44 -17.17 -14.26
CA GLY A 198 12.28 -16.32 -15.10
C GLY A 198 13.13 -15.28 -14.35
N TYR A 199 12.92 -15.07 -13.05
CA TYR A 199 13.79 -14.19 -12.27
C TYR A 199 15.14 -14.84 -11.98
N THR A 200 16.23 -14.14 -12.30
CA THR A 200 17.60 -14.54 -11.96
C THR A 200 18.12 -13.71 -10.79
N TRP A 201 18.15 -14.33 -9.60
CA TRP A 201 18.63 -13.66 -8.39
C TRP A 201 20.15 -13.59 -8.37
N ARG A 202 20.71 -12.38 -8.36
CA ARG A 202 22.15 -12.15 -8.20
C ARG A 202 22.43 -11.73 -6.76
N ARG A 203 23.27 -12.52 -6.07
CA ARG A 203 23.81 -12.13 -4.75
C ARG A 203 24.82 -11.00 -4.91
N MET A 204 24.99 -10.19 -3.86
CA MET A 204 26.11 -9.26 -3.79
C MET A 204 27.43 -10.04 -3.92
N ARG A 205 28.30 -9.59 -4.83
CA ARG A 205 29.65 -10.16 -4.98
C ARG A 205 30.54 -9.65 -3.84
N PRO A 206 31.64 -10.34 -3.50
CA PRO A 206 32.58 -9.86 -2.50
C PRO A 206 33.09 -8.42 -2.73
N GLY A 207 33.07 -7.92 -3.97
CA GLY A 207 33.40 -6.54 -4.34
C GLY A 207 32.22 -5.54 -4.33
N GLY A 208 31.09 -5.88 -3.73
CA GLY A 208 29.90 -5.01 -3.65
C GLY A 208 29.05 -4.99 -4.94
N TYR A 209 28.19 -3.97 -5.06
CA TYR A 209 27.44 -3.69 -6.29
C TYR A 209 28.36 -2.95 -7.27
N ILE A 210 29.15 -3.69 -8.04
CA ILE A 210 29.93 -3.09 -9.13
C ILE A 210 28.93 -2.61 -10.18
N THR A 211 28.73 -1.29 -10.29
CA THR A 211 28.08 -0.69 -11.46
C THR A 211 28.91 -1.08 -12.68
N PRO A 212 28.35 -1.72 -13.72
CA PRO A 212 29.06 -1.88 -14.97
C PRO A 212 29.52 -0.51 -15.42
N SER A 213 30.83 -0.30 -15.56
CA SER A 213 31.34 0.95 -16.11
C SER A 213 30.67 1.17 -17.47
N LEU A 214 30.28 2.43 -17.74
CA LEU A 214 29.63 2.85 -18.98
C LEU A 214 30.42 2.42 -20.25
N ALA A 215 31.70 2.05 -20.10
CA ALA A 215 32.56 1.54 -21.17
C ALA A 215 32.10 0.20 -21.76
N THR A 216 31.31 -0.60 -21.03
CA THR A 216 30.93 -1.96 -21.49
C THR A 216 29.78 -1.95 -22.51
N TYR A 217 29.00 -0.87 -22.59
CA TYR A 217 27.89 -0.76 -23.55
C TYR A 217 28.34 -0.43 -24.98
N LYS A 218 29.61 -0.02 -25.18
CA LYS A 218 30.16 0.28 -26.51
C LYS A 218 30.71 -0.93 -27.26
N MET A 219 30.70 -2.13 -26.65
CA MET A 219 31.27 -3.35 -27.24
C MET A 219 30.20 -4.41 -27.59
N ALA A 220 28.92 -4.09 -27.42
CA ALA A 220 27.81 -5.01 -27.72
C ALA A 220 27.05 -4.65 -29.02
N GLU A 221 27.50 -3.63 -29.76
CA GLU A 221 27.05 -3.30 -31.11
C GLU A 221 28.24 -3.31 -32.08
N LEU A 222 28.72 -4.51 -32.42
CA LEU A 222 29.40 -4.82 -33.68
C LEU A 222 29.09 -6.28 -34.06
#